data_AF-A0A519S0G2-F1
#
_entry.id   AF-A0A519S0G2-F1
#
_cell.length_a   1.000
_cell.length_b   1.000
_cell.length_c   1.000
_cell.angle_alpha   90.00
_cell.angle_beta   90.00
_cell.angle_gamma   90.00
#
_symmetry.space_group_name_H-M   'P 1'
#
loop_
_entity.id
_entity.type
_entity.pdbx_description
1 polymer ?
#
loop_
_entity_poly.entity_id
_entity_poly.type
_entity_poly.pdbx_seq_one_letter_code
_entity_poly.pdbx_strand_id
1 'polypeptide(L)'
;MKLLLKSIMLLFFLVGCSPDEDYSFQESQSEIVQKFRKEGYHEYNSRLNDILLADLNSLENGIICSSTIETIAVLSEKIKKEKHTVGCYVIEWNSSKSDPEDNNAITLEWNSKYGVIIRMFTKSSLIKQHLPLNSY
;
A
#
# COMPACT_ATOMS: atom_id res chain seq x y z
N MET A 1 -7.79 38.15 39.83
CA MET A 1 -7.34 36.76 39.55
C MET A 1 -8.49 35.89 39.01
N LYS A 2 -9.15 36.32 37.93
CA LYS A 2 -10.28 35.60 37.28
C LYS A 2 -10.26 35.69 35.74
N LEU A 3 -9.12 36.06 35.15
CA LEU A 3 -8.98 36.16 33.68
C LEU A 3 -8.04 35.11 33.07
N LEU A 4 -7.25 34.39 33.87
CA LEU A 4 -6.31 33.39 33.37
C LEU A 4 -6.92 31.99 33.17
N LEU A 5 -8.14 31.74 33.70
CA LEU A 5 -8.74 30.40 33.68
C LEU A 5 -9.54 30.09 32.40
N LYS A 6 -9.85 31.09 31.57
CA LYS A 6 -10.65 30.87 30.35
C LYS A 6 -9.83 30.53 29.11
N SER A 7 -8.52 30.80 29.12
CA SER A 7 -7.65 30.55 27.97
C SER A 7 -7.07 29.13 27.91
N ILE A 8 -7.15 28.37 29.01
CA ILE A 8 -6.59 27.00 29.07
C ILE A 8 -7.57 25.97 28.47
N MET A 9 -8.87 26.25 28.45
CA MET A 9 -9.87 25.31 27.96
C MET A 9 -9.99 25.27 26.42
N LEU A 10 -9.32 26.17 25.70
CA LEU A 10 -9.26 26.13 24.23
C LEU A 10 -8.08 25.31 23.69
N LEU A 11 -7.10 24.98 24.53
CA LEU A 11 -5.89 24.25 24.10
C LEU A 11 -6.10 22.72 24.00
N PHE A 12 -7.22 22.19 24.48
CA PHE A 12 -7.54 20.76 24.39
C PHE A 12 -8.22 20.35 23.07
N PHE A 13 -8.53 21.28 22.16
CA PHE A 13 -9.15 20.98 20.87
C PHE A 13 -8.17 20.77 19.70
N LEU A 14 -6.86 20.88 19.94
CA LEU A 14 -5.84 20.79 18.88
C LEU A 14 -4.92 19.57 18.99
N VAL A 15 -5.19 18.65 19.91
CA VAL A 15 -4.41 17.42 20.05
C VAL A 15 -5.27 16.24 19.58
N GLY A 16 -4.95 15.70 18.40
CA GLY A 16 -5.12 14.25 18.20
C GLY A 16 -5.89 13.74 16.97
N CYS A 17 -6.16 14.54 15.94
CA CYS A 17 -6.46 13.99 14.63
C CYS A 17 -5.55 14.62 13.58
N SER A 18 -4.27 14.22 13.57
CA SER A 18 -3.61 14.08 12.28
C SER A 18 -4.33 12.93 11.58
N PRO A 19 -5.10 13.15 10.50
CA PRO A 19 -5.46 12.02 9.67
C PRO A 19 -4.13 11.38 9.26
N ASP A 20 -4.00 10.08 9.46
CA ASP A 20 -2.94 9.32 8.79
C ASP A 20 -3.10 9.63 7.30
N GLU A 21 -2.24 10.50 6.76
CA GLU A 21 -2.25 10.81 5.34
C GLU A 21 -1.80 9.53 4.64
N ASP A 22 -2.77 8.73 4.17
CA ASP A 22 -2.53 7.58 3.29
C ASP A 22 -1.89 8.13 1.99
N TYR A 23 -0.56 8.12 1.94
CA TYR A 23 0.22 8.68 0.85
C TYR A 23 -0.01 7.87 -0.45
N SER A 24 -0.55 8.53 -1.48
CA SER A 24 -0.83 7.88 -2.77
C SER A 24 0.17 8.28 -3.86
N PHE A 25 0.96 7.34 -4.36
CA PHE A 25 1.93 7.57 -5.43
C PHE A 25 1.23 7.81 -6.79
N GLN A 26 1.60 8.87 -7.51
CA GLN A 26 0.80 9.40 -8.63
C GLN A 26 1.25 9.05 -10.08
N GLU A 27 2.44 8.49 -10.33
CA GLU A 27 2.92 8.30 -11.71
C GLU A 27 2.42 7.01 -12.37
N SER A 28 1.80 7.15 -13.55
CA SER A 28 1.05 6.11 -14.30
C SER A 28 -0.06 5.48 -13.46
N GLN A 29 -1.30 5.62 -13.90
CA GLN A 29 -2.43 5.06 -13.16
C GLN A 29 -3.32 4.34 -14.14
N SER A 30 -3.02 3.07 -14.31
CA SER A 30 -4.01 2.13 -14.83
C SER A 30 -5.34 2.35 -14.10
N GLU A 31 -6.46 2.25 -14.83
CA GLU A 31 -7.80 2.50 -14.28
C GLU A 31 -8.10 1.65 -13.04
N ILE A 32 -7.42 0.50 -12.92
CA ILE A 32 -7.51 -0.40 -11.77
C ILE A 32 -6.98 0.22 -10.47
N VAL A 33 -5.88 0.98 -10.50
CA VAL A 33 -5.35 1.69 -9.31
C VAL A 33 -6.39 2.71 -8.82
N GLN A 34 -7.00 3.43 -9.75
CA GLN A 34 -8.05 4.38 -9.44
C GLN A 34 -9.32 3.72 -8.91
N LYS A 35 -9.65 2.52 -9.41
CA LYS A 35 -10.75 1.71 -8.87
C LYS A 35 -10.51 1.38 -7.40
N PHE A 36 -9.35 0.83 -7.03
CA PHE A 36 -9.07 0.45 -5.64
C PHE A 36 -9.13 1.64 -4.67
N ARG A 37 -8.62 2.82 -5.08
CA ARG A 37 -8.72 4.04 -4.27
C ARG A 37 -10.17 4.47 -4.05
N LYS A 38 -10.97 4.48 -5.11
CA LYS A 38 -12.41 4.83 -5.03
C LYS A 38 -13.19 3.84 -4.15
N GLU A 39 -12.76 2.59 -4.12
CA GLU A 39 -13.36 1.56 -3.27
C GLU A 39 -12.88 1.60 -1.81
N GLY A 40 -11.97 2.53 -1.46
CA GLY A 40 -11.52 2.77 -0.09
C GLY A 40 -10.49 1.78 0.42
N TYR A 41 -9.68 1.19 -0.47
CA TYR A 41 -8.55 0.36 -0.04
C TYR A 41 -7.43 1.23 0.51
N HIS A 42 -6.78 0.77 1.57
CA HIS A 42 -5.47 1.28 1.97
C HIS A 42 -4.44 0.90 0.92
N GLU A 43 -3.71 1.89 0.43
CA GLU A 43 -2.62 1.71 -0.52
C GLU A 43 -1.29 1.76 0.21
N TYR A 44 -0.45 0.76 -0.02
CA TYR A 44 0.97 0.82 0.28
C TYR A 44 1.77 0.79 -1.01
N ASN A 45 2.59 1.81 -1.21
CA ASN A 45 3.52 1.93 -2.32
C ASN A 45 4.93 2.15 -1.78
N SER A 46 5.91 1.52 -2.40
CA SER A 46 7.32 1.82 -2.16
C SER A 46 7.96 2.20 -3.48
N ARG A 47 8.67 3.33 -3.52
CA ARG A 47 9.53 3.72 -4.65
C ARG A 47 10.67 2.72 -4.89
N LEU A 48 11.03 1.97 -3.86
CA LEU A 48 12.02 0.91 -3.90
C LEU A 48 11.27 -0.41 -3.78
N ASN A 49 10.85 -0.98 -4.91
CA ASN A 49 10.18 -2.29 -4.96
C ASN A 49 10.95 -3.36 -4.17
N ASP A 50 12.27 -3.21 -4.11
CA ASP A 50 13.19 -4.09 -3.39
C ASP A 50 12.93 -4.08 -1.88
N ILE A 51 12.51 -2.94 -1.30
CA ILE A 51 12.16 -2.84 0.13
C ILE A 51 10.81 -3.49 0.38
N LEU A 52 9.81 -3.28 -0.47
CA LEU A 52 8.54 -3.99 -0.33
C LEU A 52 8.79 -5.50 -0.42
N LEU A 53 9.54 -5.97 -1.40
CA LEU A 53 9.88 -7.39 -1.54
C LEU A 53 10.72 -7.93 -0.37
N ALA A 54 11.68 -7.16 0.13
CA ALA A 54 12.50 -7.54 1.27
C ALA A 54 11.70 -7.57 2.58
N ASP A 55 10.78 -6.61 2.77
CA ASP A 55 9.90 -6.54 3.93
C ASP A 55 8.85 -7.66 3.87
N LEU A 56 8.31 -7.95 2.69
CA LEU A 56 7.45 -9.11 2.45
C LEU A 56 8.18 -10.44 2.71
N ASN A 57 9.48 -10.52 2.43
CA ASN A 57 10.30 -11.72 2.66
C ASN A 57 10.84 -11.85 4.10
N SER A 58 11.00 -10.74 4.82
CA SER A 58 11.63 -10.71 6.16
C SER A 58 10.63 -10.77 7.32
N LEU A 59 9.35 -10.51 7.06
CA LEU A 59 8.31 -10.69 8.07
C LEU A 59 8.13 -12.19 8.34
N GLU A 60 8.72 -12.65 9.45
CA GLU A 60 8.54 -13.99 10.06
C GLU A 60 7.07 -14.45 10.21
N ASN A 61 6.11 -13.54 9.99
CA ASN A 61 4.68 -13.76 10.13
C ASN A 61 3.88 -13.62 8.81
N GLY A 62 4.50 -13.79 7.64
CA GLY A 62 3.83 -14.14 6.37
C GLY A 62 2.51 -13.44 6.05
N ILE A 63 2.53 -12.11 5.86
CA ILE A 63 1.37 -11.38 5.29
C ILE A 63 1.03 -11.93 3.90
N ILE A 64 2.09 -12.29 3.15
CA ILE A 64 2.04 -12.81 1.80
C ILE A 64 2.72 -14.19 1.79
N CYS A 65 2.07 -15.17 1.17
CA CYS A 65 2.62 -16.52 1.05
C CYS A 65 3.71 -16.60 -0.04
N SER A 66 4.58 -17.61 0.08
CA SER A 66 5.71 -17.83 -0.84
C SER A 66 5.30 -17.90 -2.31
N SER A 67 4.16 -18.53 -2.62
CA SER A 67 3.64 -18.62 -3.98
C SER A 67 3.24 -17.25 -4.57
N THR A 68 2.76 -16.32 -3.74
CA THR A 68 2.45 -14.96 -4.18
C THR A 68 3.75 -14.19 -4.45
N ILE A 69 4.78 -14.36 -3.62
CA ILE A 69 6.11 -13.76 -3.84
C ILE A 69 6.73 -14.25 -5.15
N GLU A 70 6.69 -15.57 -5.40
CA GLU A 70 7.14 -16.15 -6.67
C GLU A 70 6.38 -15.57 -7.87
N THR A 71 5.07 -15.42 -7.74
CA THR A 71 4.22 -14.79 -8.77
C THR A 71 4.64 -13.35 -9.05
N ILE A 72 4.92 -12.56 -8.00
CA ILE A 72 5.41 -11.18 -8.13
C ILE A 72 6.74 -11.15 -8.88
N ALA A 73 7.68 -12.04 -8.56
CA ALA A 73 8.99 -12.10 -9.21
C ALA A 73 8.86 -12.44 -10.71
N VAL A 74 8.06 -13.45 -11.04
CA VAL A 74 7.80 -13.86 -12.44
C VAL A 74 7.14 -12.73 -13.23
N LEU A 75 6.11 -12.09 -12.66
CA LEU A 75 5.41 -10.99 -13.33
C LEU A 75 6.30 -9.75 -13.46
N SER A 76 7.14 -9.45 -12.49
CA SER A 76 8.09 -8.34 -12.57
C SER A 76 9.06 -8.51 -13.73
N GLU A 77 9.64 -9.70 -13.92
CA GLU A 77 10.52 -10.00 -15.05
C GLU A 77 9.78 -9.96 -16.39
N LYS A 78 8.52 -10.39 -16.41
CA LYS A 78 7.66 -10.31 -17.60
C LYS A 78 7.37 -8.85 -17.98
N ILE A 79 6.97 -8.03 -17.02
CA ILE A 79 6.70 -6.59 -17.22
C ILE A 79 7.95 -5.84 -17.68
N LYS A 80 9.15 -6.17 -17.18
CA LYS A 80 10.40 -5.57 -17.67
C LYS A 80 10.63 -5.83 -19.16
N LYS A 81 10.27 -7.01 -19.67
CA LYS A 81 10.40 -7.39 -21.09
C LYS A 81 9.32 -6.72 -21.95
N GLU A 82 8.10 -6.69 -21.46
CA GLU A 82 6.91 -6.17 -22.17
C GLU A 82 6.80 -4.64 -22.12
N LYS A 83 7.33 -4.01 -21.07
CA LYS A 83 7.26 -2.58 -20.80
C LYS A 83 5.82 -2.07 -20.89
N HIS A 84 5.56 -1.09 -21.76
CA HIS A 84 4.27 -0.41 -21.92
C HIS A 84 3.27 -1.21 -22.78
N THR A 85 3.66 -2.34 -23.36
CA THR A 85 2.73 -3.13 -24.20
C THR A 85 1.70 -3.89 -23.40
N VAL A 86 1.98 -4.14 -22.11
CA VAL A 86 1.05 -4.82 -21.22
C VAL A 86 0.64 -3.89 -20.10
N GLY A 87 -0.66 -3.82 -19.87
CA GLY A 87 -1.29 -3.00 -18.84
C GLY A 87 -0.91 -3.45 -17.43
N CYS A 88 -1.71 -3.03 -16.45
CA CYS A 88 -1.49 -3.41 -15.06
C CYS A 88 -1.86 -4.88 -14.83
N TYR A 89 -0.95 -5.62 -14.21
CA TYR A 89 -1.24 -6.94 -13.65
C TYR A 89 -1.83 -6.79 -12.26
N VAL A 90 -2.77 -7.66 -11.91
CA VAL A 90 -3.39 -7.71 -10.58
C VAL A 90 -3.20 -9.12 -10.03
N ILE A 91 -2.65 -9.20 -8.83
CA ILE A 91 -2.58 -10.44 -8.04
C ILE A 91 -3.54 -10.27 -6.88
N GLU A 92 -4.66 -10.98 -6.93
CA GLU A 92 -5.52 -11.14 -5.75
C GLU A 92 -4.83 -12.11 -4.80
N TRP A 93 -4.77 -11.77 -3.51
CA TRP A 93 -4.20 -12.67 -2.52
C TRP A 93 -5.03 -12.68 -1.24
N ASN A 94 -5.10 -13.85 -0.63
CA ASN A 94 -5.72 -14.04 0.68
C ASN A 94 -4.62 -14.11 1.71
N SER A 95 -4.57 -13.13 2.62
CA SER A 95 -3.66 -13.21 3.75
C SER A 95 -4.24 -14.15 4.80
N SER A 96 -3.38 -14.88 5.50
CA SER A 96 -3.77 -15.61 6.72
C SER A 96 -4.15 -14.68 7.88
N LYS A 97 -3.86 -13.38 7.74
CA LYS A 97 -4.06 -12.34 8.76
C LYS A 97 -5.25 -11.41 8.49
N SER A 98 -5.94 -11.57 7.37
CA SER A 98 -7.13 -10.79 7.05
C SER A 98 -8.38 -11.64 7.15
N ASP A 99 -9.53 -11.00 7.34
CA ASP A 99 -10.79 -11.71 7.20
C ASP A 99 -10.91 -12.20 5.74
N PRO A 100 -11.54 -13.36 5.48
CA PRO A 100 -11.73 -13.86 4.12
C PRO A 100 -12.51 -12.91 3.20
N GLU A 101 -13.25 -11.96 3.79
CA GLU A 101 -14.00 -10.91 3.08
C GLU A 101 -13.15 -9.67 2.78
N ASP A 102 -11.98 -9.54 3.40
CA ASP A 102 -11.02 -8.48 3.10
C ASP A 102 -10.30 -8.81 1.79
N ASN A 103 -10.84 -8.29 0.69
CA ASN A 103 -10.17 -8.34 -0.60
C ASN A 103 -8.80 -7.64 -0.49
N ASN A 104 -7.75 -8.32 -0.95
CA ASN A 104 -6.42 -7.73 -1.08
C ASN A 104 -5.90 -7.91 -2.50
N ALA A 105 -5.24 -6.88 -3.04
CA ALA A 105 -4.80 -6.87 -4.43
C ALA A 105 -3.45 -6.20 -4.58
N ILE A 106 -2.50 -6.90 -5.22
CA ILE A 106 -1.18 -6.35 -5.56
C ILE A 106 -1.26 -5.99 -7.03
N THR A 107 -0.93 -4.74 -7.35
CA THR A 107 -0.80 -4.29 -8.73
C THR A 107 0.66 -4.23 -9.13
N LEU A 108 0.98 -4.67 -10.35
CA LEU A 108 2.28 -4.47 -10.97
C LEU A 108 2.11 -3.77 -12.32
N GLU A 109 2.80 -2.67 -12.54
CA GLU A 109 2.77 -1.94 -13.81
C GLU A 109 4.14 -1.38 -14.20
N TRP A 110 4.36 -1.15 -15.49
CA TRP A 110 5.60 -0.53 -15.97
C TRP A 110 5.52 0.99 -15.93
N ASN A 111 6.60 1.62 -15.47
CA ASN A 111 6.85 3.05 -15.55
C ASN A 111 8.22 3.30 -16.21
N SER A 112 8.27 4.28 -17.12
CA SER A 112 9.48 4.59 -17.90
C SER A 112 10.66 5.12 -17.07
N LYS A 113 10.39 5.69 -15.90
CA LYS A 113 11.36 6.32 -15.00
C LYS A 113 11.76 5.42 -13.84
N TYR A 114 10.80 4.67 -13.29
CA TYR A 114 10.98 3.85 -12.08
C TYR A 114 11.05 2.34 -12.36
N GLY A 115 10.79 1.92 -13.59
CA GLY A 115 10.73 0.50 -13.95
C GLY A 115 9.40 -0.13 -13.53
N VAL A 116 9.42 -1.37 -13.05
CA VAL A 116 8.22 -2.01 -12.49
C VAL A 116 7.81 -1.24 -11.25
N ILE A 117 6.54 -0.91 -11.07
CA ILE A 117 5.98 -0.37 -9.83
C ILE A 117 5.07 -1.45 -9.23
N ILE A 118 5.30 -1.78 -7.97
CA ILE A 118 4.47 -2.69 -7.19
C ILE A 118 3.69 -1.88 -6.16
N ARG A 119 2.37 -2.06 -6.12
CA ARG A 119 1.51 -1.46 -5.07
C ARG A 119 0.64 -2.53 -4.45
N MET A 120 0.40 -2.37 -3.15
CA MET A 120 -0.38 -3.29 -2.34
C MET A 120 -1.65 -2.57 -1.87
N PHE A 121 -2.80 -3.17 -2.11
CA PHE A 121 -4.11 -2.67 -1.70
C PHE A 121 -4.76 -3.64 -0.72
N THR A 122 -5.26 -3.12 0.40
CA THR A 122 -5.97 -3.91 1.41
C THR A 122 -7.10 -3.11 2.06
N LYS A 123 -8.20 -3.77 2.40
CA LYS A 123 -9.22 -3.21 3.31
C LYS A 123 -9.00 -3.61 4.77
N SER A 124 -8.10 -4.56 5.01
CA SER A 124 -7.85 -5.10 6.33
C SER A 124 -7.01 -4.12 7.16
N SER A 125 -7.59 -3.59 8.24
CA SER A 125 -6.85 -2.76 9.19
C SER A 125 -5.71 -3.54 9.87
N LEU A 126 -5.85 -4.86 10.02
CA LEU A 126 -4.81 -5.73 10.58
C LEU A 126 -3.60 -5.81 9.66
N ILE A 127 -3.82 -6.00 8.35
CA ILE A 127 -2.73 -5.96 7.37
C ILE A 127 -2.08 -4.57 7.36
N LYS A 128 -2.88 -3.49 7.38
CA LYS A 128 -2.37 -2.11 7.40
C LYS A 128 -1.32 -1.90 8.50
N GLN A 129 -1.57 -2.39 9.71
CA GLN A 129 -0.65 -2.24 10.84
C GLN A 129 0.70 -2.95 10.68
N HIS A 130 0.76 -3.96 9.81
CA HIS A 130 2.00 -4.70 9.54
C HIS A 130 2.73 -4.21 8.28
N LEU A 131 2.11 -3.31 7.52
CA LEU A 131 2.78 -2.67 6.40
C LEU A 131 3.83 -1.68 6.93
N PRO A 132 4.98 -1.54 6.24
CA PRO A 132 5.98 -0.57 6.64
C PRO A 132 5.38 0.84 6.73
N LEU A 133 5.74 1.60 7.76
CA LEU A 133 5.20 2.96 7.99
C LEU A 133 5.59 3.94 6.88
N ASN A 134 6.63 3.65 6.11
CA ASN A 134 7.12 4.51 5.05
C ASN A 134 6.47 4.13 3.71
N SER A 135 5.31 4.72 3.41
CA SER A 135 4.81 4.85 2.02
C SER A 135 5.45 6.10 1.41
N TYR A 136 6.05 6.00 0.21
CA TYR A 136 6.90 7.05 -0.40
C TYR A 136 6.45 7.48 -1.79
#